data_AF-A0A452IAZ9-F1
#
_entry.id   AF-A0A452IAZ9-F1
#
_cell.length_a   1.000
_cell.length_b   1.000
_cell.length_c   1.000
_cell.angle_alpha   90.00
_cell.angle_beta   90.00
_cell.angle_gamma   90.00
#
_symmetry.space_group_name_H-M   'P 1'
#
loop_
_entity.id
_entity.type
_entity.pdbx_description
1 polymer ?
#
loop_
_entity_poly.entity_id
_entity_poly.type
_entity_poly.pdbx_seq_one_letter_code
_entity_poly.pdbx_strand_id
1 'polypeptide(L)'
;MALQNLSQPEYQPGPVPPAGSLPGLSSMVHSFLGLVQPNAFPAELLTNLIQQKNDITNPTVYREVLVYEVGFLVCVAIGLLFIILVPLVGFCFCCCRCCGNCGGTMYQKQSKRMGCRRRALFASVLLVTTLILAGNICAFISNDRVSRAVNSSFGALNTTLDNLGTFVRSIPQQVDFIIASSEVPVSQANGSLQSIGPILGGRIISEVGEEVYGALGSAMRLLEVTDLAEQELRAVNDSGQRLQQLQGELSQNLSRLQERINRTLQSCGQPCFQVSVSGLVPEADFSMVPDVSSQLALLSSLTSGNLSAALQQANETLKKTPTRVEEQAQKVVADARSQLAKVRQKIGGVRSEIPVLDTLGNVTAALDTIGRQARDYEPQVATYDGYRWIVGICLCCLVLLVVLCYLLALVLGGLGLKPLALPTERGCLSNSGGDFFMA
;
A
#
# COMPACT_ATOMS: atom_id res chain seq x y z
N MET A 1 -5.95 11.73 -1.83
CA MET A 1 -6.12 11.62 -0.37
C MET A 1 -5.49 10.29 0.03
N ALA A 2 -4.32 10.34 0.66
CA ALA A 2 -3.57 9.12 0.98
C ALA A 2 -4.29 8.34 2.09
N LEU A 3 -4.35 7.02 1.98
CA LEU A 3 -4.83 6.07 3.00
C LEU A 3 -3.88 6.03 4.22
N GLN A 4 -3.50 7.20 4.76
CA GLN A 4 -2.50 7.35 5.82
C GLN A 4 -2.96 6.84 7.19
N ASN A 5 -4.24 6.43 7.33
CA ASN A 5 -4.84 6.01 8.60
C ASN A 5 -5.23 4.53 8.67
N LEU A 6 -4.80 3.68 7.72
CA LEU A 6 -4.77 2.26 8.00
C LEU A 6 -3.64 1.98 8.99
N SER A 7 -3.96 1.96 10.28
CA SER A 7 -3.06 1.44 11.30
C SER A 7 -2.72 0.00 10.92
N GLN A 8 -1.50 -0.23 10.45
CA GLN A 8 -1.03 -1.58 10.20
C GLN A 8 -1.05 -2.33 11.53
N PRO A 9 -1.59 -3.57 11.57
CA PRO A 9 -1.50 -4.39 12.76
C PRO A 9 -0.03 -4.54 13.15
N GLU A 10 0.25 -4.32 14.43
CA GLU A 10 1.58 -4.53 14.99
C GLU A 10 1.75 -6.01 15.32
N TYR A 11 2.71 -6.65 14.66
CA TYR A 11 3.03 -8.06 14.87
C TYR A 11 4.20 -8.22 15.81
N GLN A 12 4.13 -9.24 16.67
CA GLN A 12 5.28 -9.66 17.45
C GLN A 12 6.40 -10.18 16.53
N PRO A 13 7.68 -9.96 16.89
CA PRO A 13 8.81 -10.40 16.08
C PRO A 13 8.82 -11.93 15.89
N GLY A 14 9.20 -12.36 14.70
CA GLY A 14 9.35 -13.79 14.38
C GLY A 14 10.51 -14.46 15.15
N PRO A 15 10.57 -15.80 15.13
CA PRO A 15 11.64 -16.53 15.79
C PRO A 15 13.01 -16.14 15.23
N VAL A 16 13.92 -15.74 16.12
CA VAL A 16 15.29 -15.35 15.76
C VAL A 16 16.12 -16.62 15.56
N PRO A 17 16.87 -16.75 14.44
CA PRO A 17 17.74 -17.89 14.25
C PRO A 17 18.83 -17.94 15.35
N PRO A 18 19.14 -19.12 15.90
CA PRO A 18 20.11 -19.23 16.98
C PRO A 18 21.51 -18.80 16.52
N ALA A 19 22.19 -18.03 17.37
CA ALA A 19 23.56 -17.57 17.12
C ALA A 19 24.55 -18.75 17.02
N GLY A 20 25.47 -18.69 16.05
CA GLY A 20 26.54 -19.69 15.89
C GLY A 20 26.22 -20.87 14.94
N SER A 21 25.36 -20.68 13.94
CA SER A 21 25.19 -21.66 12.86
C SER A 21 26.45 -21.69 11.98
N LEU A 22 27.06 -22.87 11.82
CA LEU A 22 28.09 -23.05 10.80
C LEU A 22 27.37 -23.13 9.44
N PRO A 23 27.57 -22.16 8.53
CA PRO A 23 26.76 -22.03 7.31
C PRO A 23 26.84 -23.27 6.41
N GLY A 24 28.01 -23.94 6.36
CA GLY A 24 28.17 -25.19 5.61
C GLY A 24 27.33 -26.36 6.15
N LEU A 25 27.29 -26.54 7.48
CA LEU A 25 26.45 -27.56 8.12
C LEU A 25 24.97 -27.25 7.95
N SER A 26 24.60 -25.97 8.03
CA SER A 26 23.23 -25.53 7.79
C SER A 26 22.78 -25.89 6.36
N SER A 27 23.60 -25.57 5.35
CA SER A 27 23.32 -25.89 3.96
C SER A 27 23.19 -27.40 3.71
N MET A 28 24.07 -28.22 4.32
CA MET A 28 23.98 -29.68 4.24
C MET A 28 22.67 -30.20 4.84
N VAL A 29 22.28 -29.71 6.03
CA VAL A 29 21.03 -30.10 6.67
C VAL A 29 19.83 -29.69 5.81
N HIS A 30 19.81 -28.47 5.27
CA HIS A 30 18.73 -28.03 4.39
C HIS A 30 18.64 -28.85 3.10
N SER A 31 19.78 -29.25 2.52
CA SER A 31 19.79 -30.13 1.34
C SER A 31 19.27 -31.53 1.67
N PHE A 32 19.63 -32.08 2.83
CA PHE A 32 19.08 -33.36 3.31
C PHE A 32 17.58 -33.25 3.59
N LEU A 33 17.14 -32.20 4.29
CA LEU A 33 15.72 -31.97 4.56
C LEU A 33 14.90 -31.82 3.27
N GLY A 34 15.45 -31.15 2.25
CA GLY A 34 14.80 -31.07 0.94
C GLY A 34 14.72 -32.41 0.20
N LEU A 35 15.60 -33.36 0.51
CA LEU A 35 15.54 -34.73 -0.02
C LEU A 35 14.56 -35.62 0.75
N VAL A 36 14.51 -35.48 2.08
CA VAL A 36 13.60 -36.22 2.95
C VAL A 36 12.17 -35.74 2.78
N GLN A 37 11.97 -34.42 2.72
CA GLN A 37 10.65 -33.78 2.65
C GLN A 37 10.60 -32.78 1.50
N PRO A 38 10.46 -33.27 0.25
CA PRO A 38 10.37 -32.39 -0.93
C PRO A 38 8.99 -31.72 -1.07
N ASN A 39 7.99 -32.20 -0.33
CA ASN A 39 6.61 -31.76 -0.45
C ASN A 39 6.43 -30.36 0.15
N ALA A 40 5.70 -29.49 -0.56
CA ALA A 40 5.29 -28.19 -0.05
C ALA A 40 4.22 -28.35 1.05
N PHE A 41 4.13 -27.36 1.95
CA PHE A 41 3.16 -27.36 3.03
C PHE A 41 1.72 -27.55 2.51
N PRO A 42 0.95 -28.55 3.01
CA PRO A 42 -0.37 -28.85 2.51
C PRO A 42 -1.39 -27.80 2.99
N ALA A 43 -1.59 -26.76 2.18
CA ALA A 43 -2.53 -25.67 2.49
C ALA A 43 -3.97 -26.18 2.73
N GLU A 44 -4.36 -27.27 2.05
CA GLU A 44 -5.66 -27.95 2.19
C GLU A 44 -5.90 -28.47 3.62
N LEU A 45 -4.83 -28.88 4.33
CA LEU A 45 -4.92 -29.34 5.71
C LEU A 45 -5.33 -28.18 6.64
N LEU A 46 -4.82 -26.97 6.35
CA LEU A 46 -5.12 -25.77 7.11
C LEU A 46 -6.57 -25.33 6.88
N THR A 47 -7.06 -25.37 5.63
CA THR A 47 -8.47 -25.09 5.32
C THR A 47 -9.42 -26.10 5.98
N ASN A 48 -9.07 -27.38 6.02
CA ASN A 48 -9.88 -28.41 6.68
C ASN A 48 -9.93 -28.23 8.21
N LEU A 49 -8.81 -27.85 8.84
CA LEU A 49 -8.76 -27.51 10.27
C LEU A 49 -9.59 -26.26 10.60
N ILE A 50 -9.68 -25.31 9.68
CA ILE A 50 -10.47 -24.08 9.83
C ILE A 50 -11.96 -24.34 9.64
N GLN A 51 -12.34 -25.14 8.64
CA GLN A 51 -13.75 -25.39 8.31
C GLN A 51 -14.41 -26.45 9.17
N GLN A 52 -13.66 -27.47 9.58
CA GLN A 52 -14.20 -28.62 10.28
C GLN A 52 -13.57 -28.70 11.68
N LYS A 53 -14.37 -28.33 12.69
CA LYS A 53 -14.04 -28.43 14.13
C LYS A 53 -13.79 -29.88 14.61
N ASN A 54 -13.64 -30.84 13.71
CA ASN A 54 -13.72 -32.25 14.02
C ASN A 54 -12.36 -32.93 13.88
N ASP A 55 -11.76 -33.12 15.05
CA ASP A 55 -10.75 -34.12 15.39
C ASP A 55 -9.55 -34.19 14.46
N ILE A 56 -8.44 -33.64 14.92
CA ILE A 56 -7.06 -34.03 14.53
C ILE A 56 -6.89 -35.57 14.58
N THR A 57 -7.75 -36.25 15.34
CA THR A 57 -7.87 -37.71 15.49
C THR A 57 -8.54 -38.42 14.30
N ASN A 58 -9.02 -37.70 13.28
CA ASN A 58 -9.61 -38.35 12.11
C ASN A 58 -8.56 -39.18 11.34
N PRO A 59 -8.87 -40.46 11.04
CA PRO A 59 -7.90 -41.36 10.42
C PRO A 59 -7.49 -40.93 9.00
N THR A 60 -8.32 -40.12 8.33
CA THR A 60 -8.02 -39.53 7.02
C THR A 60 -6.92 -38.46 7.10
N VAL A 61 -7.02 -37.56 8.08
CA VAL A 61 -6.04 -36.47 8.33
C VAL A 61 -4.71 -37.07 8.77
N TYR A 62 -4.74 -38.05 9.68
CA TYR A 62 -3.53 -38.76 10.12
C TYR A 62 -2.78 -39.43 8.97
N ARG A 63 -3.52 -40.08 8.05
CA ARG A 63 -2.92 -40.73 6.89
C ARG A 63 -2.28 -39.71 5.96
N GLU A 64 -2.91 -38.56 5.75
CA GLU A 64 -2.39 -37.49 4.90
C GLU A 64 -1.10 -36.89 5.48
N VAL A 65 -1.05 -36.65 6.79
CA VAL A 65 0.16 -36.21 7.50
C VAL A 65 1.28 -37.27 7.43
N LEU A 66 0.95 -38.55 7.57
CA LEU A 66 1.94 -39.63 7.46
C LEU A 66 2.47 -39.78 6.04
N VAL A 67 1.62 -39.61 5.01
CA VAL A 67 2.03 -39.61 3.60
C VAL A 67 2.90 -38.39 3.30
N TYR A 68 2.56 -37.24 3.89
CA TYR A 68 3.39 -36.05 3.80
C TYR A 68 4.78 -36.33 4.37
N GLU A 69 4.89 -36.91 5.57
CA GLU A 69 6.17 -37.17 6.29
C GLU A 69 6.85 -38.52 5.94
N VAL A 70 6.57 -39.13 4.77
CA VAL A 70 7.09 -40.46 4.41
C VAL A 70 8.62 -40.55 4.47
N GLY A 71 9.34 -39.49 4.08
CA GLY A 71 10.79 -39.52 4.12
C GLY A 71 11.35 -39.74 5.52
N PHE A 72 10.75 -39.12 6.55
CA PHE A 72 11.16 -39.34 7.93
C PHE A 72 10.83 -40.75 8.40
N LEU A 73 9.70 -41.33 7.98
CA LEU A 73 9.35 -42.73 8.28
C LEU A 73 10.38 -43.70 7.70
N VAL A 74 10.87 -43.45 6.48
CA VAL A 74 11.95 -44.24 5.88
C VAL A 74 13.23 -44.12 6.70
N CYS A 75 13.60 -42.91 7.14
CA CYS A 75 14.77 -42.71 8.02
C CYS A 75 14.63 -43.48 9.34
N VAL A 76 13.45 -43.48 9.96
CA VAL A 76 13.18 -44.24 11.19
C VAL A 76 13.31 -45.75 10.93
N ALA A 77 12.75 -46.25 9.82
CA ALA A 77 12.86 -47.66 9.47
C ALA A 77 14.31 -48.11 9.26
N ILE A 78 15.12 -47.29 8.57
CA ILE A 78 16.56 -47.53 8.41
C ILE A 78 17.25 -47.53 9.77
N GLY A 79 16.96 -46.55 10.63
CA GLY A 79 17.53 -46.47 11.98
C GLY A 79 17.21 -47.68 12.84
N LEU A 80 15.96 -48.14 12.85
CA LEU A 80 15.54 -49.34 13.58
C LEU A 80 16.22 -50.60 13.03
N LEU A 81 16.37 -50.71 11.71
CA LEU A 81 17.06 -51.82 11.09
C LEU A 81 18.54 -51.87 11.53
N PHE A 82 19.22 -50.73 11.65
CA PHE A 82 20.57 -50.68 12.22
C PHE A 82 20.62 -51.10 13.69
N ILE A 83 19.66 -50.64 14.51
CA ILE A 83 19.56 -50.99 15.93
C ILE A 83 19.39 -52.51 16.11
N ILE A 84 18.72 -53.19 15.19
CA ILE A 84 18.52 -54.65 15.25
C ILE A 84 19.70 -55.42 14.64
N LEU A 85 20.15 -55.03 13.44
CA LEU A 85 21.17 -55.77 12.71
C LEU A 85 22.55 -55.69 13.37
N VAL A 86 22.94 -54.53 13.92
CA VAL A 86 24.29 -54.36 14.50
C VAL A 86 24.50 -55.30 15.69
N PRO A 87 23.62 -55.37 16.70
CA PRO A 87 23.71 -56.34 17.79
C PRO A 87 23.60 -57.79 17.31
N LEU A 88 22.74 -58.09 16.32
CA LEU A 88 22.57 -59.45 15.82
C LEU A 88 23.84 -59.96 15.11
N VAL A 89 24.46 -59.11 14.29
CA VAL A 89 25.77 -59.39 13.68
C VAL A 89 26.83 -59.53 14.77
N GLY A 90 26.87 -58.63 15.75
CA GLY A 90 27.79 -58.73 16.90
C GLY A 90 27.64 -60.03 17.68
N PHE A 91 26.40 -60.46 17.94
CA PHE A 91 26.08 -61.72 18.60
C PHE A 91 26.51 -62.93 17.76
N CYS A 92 26.22 -62.92 16.45
CA CYS A 92 26.66 -63.96 15.54
C CYS A 92 28.20 -64.09 15.53
N PHE A 93 28.92 -62.98 15.44
CA PHE A 93 30.39 -62.97 15.52
C PHE A 93 30.90 -63.45 16.89
N CYS A 94 30.25 -63.04 17.98
CA CYS A 94 30.57 -63.50 19.34
C CYS A 94 30.42 -65.02 19.45
N CYS A 95 29.28 -65.59 19.03
CA CYS A 95 29.04 -67.02 19.02
C CYS A 95 30.05 -67.77 18.12
N CYS A 96 30.32 -67.27 16.91
CA CYS A 96 31.28 -67.90 16.01
C CYS A 96 32.71 -67.85 16.57
N ARG A 97 33.08 -66.80 17.32
CA ARG A 97 34.36 -66.68 18.03
C ARG A 97 34.45 -67.64 19.21
N CYS A 98 33.36 -67.80 19.98
CA CYS A 98 33.26 -68.78 21.08
C CYS A 98 33.34 -70.23 20.57
N CYS A 99 32.79 -70.52 19.39
CA CYS A 99 32.87 -71.83 18.74
C CYS A 99 34.18 -72.08 17.97
N GLY A 100 35.15 -71.15 17.99
CA GLY A 100 36.45 -71.31 17.34
C GLY A 100 36.42 -71.23 15.80
N ASN A 101 35.26 -71.02 15.18
CA ASN A 101 35.08 -70.95 13.73
C ASN A 101 35.36 -69.56 13.14
N CYS A 102 35.42 -68.52 13.97
CA CYS A 102 35.80 -67.17 13.57
C CYS A 102 36.99 -66.66 14.38
N GLY A 103 38.02 -66.20 13.66
CA GLY A 103 39.26 -65.68 14.22
C GLY A 103 40.39 -65.88 13.22
N GLY A 104 41.13 -64.83 12.89
CA GLY A 104 42.29 -64.97 12.01
C GLY A 104 43.30 -65.94 12.62
N THR A 105 43.94 -66.77 11.79
CA THR A 105 45.08 -67.59 12.21
C THR A 105 46.12 -66.68 12.88
N MET A 106 46.53 -66.99 14.12
CA MET A 106 47.51 -66.20 14.90
C MET A 106 48.95 -66.35 14.34
N TYR A 107 49.10 -66.35 13.02
CA TYR A 107 50.36 -66.42 12.30
C TYR A 107 50.70 -65.03 11.73
N GLN A 108 51.65 -64.34 12.36
CA GLN A 108 52.14 -63.04 11.90
C GLN A 108 53.38 -63.21 11.01
N LYS A 109 53.17 -63.29 9.69
CA LYS A 109 54.28 -63.36 8.70
C LYS A 109 55.00 -62.02 8.61
N GLN A 110 56.21 -61.92 9.15
CA GLN A 110 57.06 -60.73 8.99
C GLN A 110 57.52 -60.58 7.53
N SER A 111 57.15 -59.47 6.88
CA SER A 111 57.49 -59.14 5.49
C SER A 111 58.16 -57.77 5.41
N LYS A 112 59.02 -57.54 4.40
CA LYS A 112 59.71 -56.25 4.18
C LYS A 112 58.74 -55.05 4.07
N ARG A 113 57.47 -55.26 3.71
CA ARG A 113 56.44 -54.21 3.59
C ARG A 113 55.66 -53.94 4.88
N MET A 114 55.94 -54.64 5.98
CA MET A 114 55.17 -54.56 7.22
C MET A 114 55.23 -53.17 7.89
N GLY A 115 56.36 -52.46 7.79
CA GLY A 115 56.47 -51.09 8.30
C GLY A 115 55.54 -50.10 7.59
N CYS A 116 55.38 -50.22 6.27
CA CYS A 116 54.42 -49.42 5.49
C CYS A 116 52.97 -49.79 5.85
N ARG A 117 52.65 -51.09 5.91
CA ARG A 117 51.31 -51.58 6.29
C ARG A 117 50.90 -51.12 7.69
N ARG A 118 51.81 -51.17 8.66
CA ARG A 118 51.57 -50.72 10.04
C ARG A 118 51.31 -49.22 10.12
N ARG A 119 52.10 -48.42 9.40
CA ARG A 119 51.88 -46.96 9.31
C ARG A 119 50.56 -46.62 8.63
N ALA A 120 50.19 -47.34 7.57
CA ALA A 120 48.91 -47.16 6.90
C ALA A 120 47.73 -47.51 7.81
N LEU A 121 47.81 -48.63 8.56
CA LEU A 121 46.79 -49.02 9.54
C LEU A 121 46.69 -48.03 10.70
N PHE A 122 47.83 -47.55 11.21
CA PHE A 122 47.85 -46.52 12.25
C PHE A 122 47.18 -45.23 11.76
N ALA A 123 47.53 -44.78 10.55
CA ALA A 123 46.94 -43.59 9.95
C ALA A 123 45.44 -43.77 9.66
N SER A 124 45.00 -44.95 9.21
CA SER A 124 43.58 -45.21 8.96
C SER A 124 42.78 -45.26 10.25
N VAL A 125 43.29 -45.89 11.32
CA VAL A 125 42.62 -45.92 12.62
C VAL A 125 42.58 -44.51 13.20
N LEU A 126 43.67 -43.75 13.12
CA LEU A 126 43.68 -42.35 13.54
C LEU A 126 42.61 -41.53 12.79
N LEU A 127 42.51 -41.68 11.47
CA LEU A 127 41.51 -40.99 10.65
C LEU A 127 40.07 -41.41 11.00
N VAL A 128 39.81 -42.69 11.24
CA VAL A 128 38.48 -43.16 11.66
C VAL A 128 38.16 -42.63 13.06
N THR A 129 39.09 -42.67 14.00
CA THR A 129 38.91 -42.15 15.36
C THR A 129 38.65 -40.65 15.36
N THR A 130 39.33 -39.86 14.52
CA THR A 130 39.04 -38.41 14.40
C THR A 130 37.67 -38.13 13.80
N LEU A 131 37.23 -38.92 12.81
CA LEU A 131 35.89 -38.81 12.25
C LEU A 131 34.81 -39.17 13.29
N ILE A 132 35.01 -40.23 14.07
CA ILE A 132 34.08 -40.61 15.16
C ILE A 132 34.04 -39.52 16.23
N LEU A 133 35.20 -38.96 16.62
CA LEU A 133 35.26 -37.86 17.58
C LEU A 133 34.51 -36.63 17.08
N ALA A 134 34.73 -36.23 15.81
CA ALA A 134 34.01 -35.12 15.20
C ALA A 134 32.49 -35.36 15.20
N GLY A 135 32.07 -36.57 14.81
CA GLY A 135 30.66 -36.99 14.86
C GLY A 135 30.08 -36.94 16.29
N ASN A 136 30.84 -37.36 17.29
CA ASN A 136 30.39 -37.34 18.69
C ASN A 136 30.24 -35.90 19.22
N ILE A 137 31.16 -35.00 18.87
CA ILE A 137 31.03 -33.56 19.19
C ILE A 137 29.74 -33.00 18.54
N CYS A 138 29.50 -33.30 17.27
CA CYS A 138 28.27 -32.91 16.60
C CYS A 138 27.02 -33.51 17.27
N ALA A 139 27.07 -34.74 17.76
CA ALA A 139 25.98 -35.39 18.48
C ALA A 139 25.66 -34.68 19.81
N PHE A 140 26.67 -34.33 20.62
CA PHE A 140 26.49 -33.54 21.84
C PHE A 140 25.83 -32.18 21.55
N ILE A 141 26.37 -31.45 20.57
CA ILE A 141 25.84 -30.13 20.19
C ILE A 141 24.41 -30.26 19.67
N SER A 142 24.13 -31.28 18.87
CA SER A 142 22.79 -31.52 18.31
C SER A 142 21.79 -31.88 19.41
N ASN A 143 22.16 -32.73 20.37
CA ASN A 143 21.30 -33.12 21.49
C ASN A 143 20.85 -31.90 22.32
N ASP A 144 21.77 -30.98 22.59
CA ASP A 144 21.52 -29.73 23.31
C ASP A 144 20.72 -28.71 22.47
N ARG A 145 21.01 -28.62 21.16
CA ARG A 145 20.25 -27.76 20.23
C ARG A 145 18.81 -28.22 20.06
N VAL A 146 18.55 -29.53 20.02
CA VAL A 146 17.17 -30.05 19.96
C VAL A 146 16.39 -29.61 21.20
N SER A 147 16.95 -29.75 22.41
CA SER A 147 16.27 -29.29 23.63
C SER A 147 15.98 -27.79 23.63
N ARG A 148 16.95 -26.96 23.20
CA ARG A 148 16.70 -25.52 23.03
C ARG A 148 15.60 -25.23 22.01
N ALA A 149 15.58 -25.95 20.89
CA ALA A 149 14.57 -25.80 19.85
C ALA A 149 13.17 -26.22 20.35
N VAL A 150 13.05 -27.32 21.11
CA VAL A 150 11.78 -27.74 21.72
C VAL A 150 11.25 -26.63 22.63
N ASN A 151 12.09 -26.10 23.53
CA ASN A 151 11.70 -25.04 24.45
C ASN A 151 11.29 -23.74 23.72
N SER A 152 12.02 -23.33 22.67
CA SER A 152 11.68 -22.12 21.93
C SER A 152 10.48 -22.29 20.99
N SER A 153 10.15 -23.53 20.60
CA SER A 153 9.05 -23.82 19.66
C SER A 153 7.68 -23.47 20.25
N PHE A 154 7.44 -23.70 21.54
CA PHE A 154 6.18 -23.34 22.19
C PHE A 154 5.98 -21.82 22.26
N GLY A 155 7.04 -21.08 22.60
CA GLY A 155 7.03 -19.61 22.55
C GLY A 155 6.77 -19.09 21.14
N ALA A 156 7.48 -19.63 20.14
CA ALA A 156 7.29 -19.26 18.74
C ALA A 156 5.89 -19.60 18.22
N LEU A 157 5.32 -20.75 18.62
CA LEU A 157 3.96 -21.14 18.29
C LEU A 157 2.94 -20.19 18.92
N ASN A 158 3.11 -19.82 20.19
CA ASN A 158 2.22 -18.87 20.85
C ASN A 158 2.27 -17.48 20.18
N THR A 159 3.46 -16.98 19.86
CA THR A 159 3.64 -15.73 19.09
C THR A 159 3.02 -15.83 17.70
N THR A 160 3.15 -16.97 17.02
CA THR A 160 2.55 -17.19 15.70
C THR A 160 1.03 -17.21 15.76
N LEU A 161 0.45 -17.89 16.75
CA LEU A 161 -1.00 -17.91 16.98
C LEU A 161 -1.54 -16.52 17.34
N ASP A 162 -0.81 -15.75 18.14
CA ASP A 162 -1.18 -14.37 18.48
C ASP A 162 -1.15 -13.46 17.24
N ASN A 163 -0.08 -13.54 16.44
CA ASN A 163 0.03 -12.81 15.17
C ASN A 163 -1.08 -13.19 14.18
N LEU A 164 -1.41 -14.48 14.05
CA LEU A 164 -2.55 -14.95 13.26
C LEU A 164 -3.87 -14.41 13.79
N GLY A 165 -4.06 -14.40 15.11
CA GLY A 165 -5.22 -13.81 15.77
C GLY A 165 -5.36 -12.32 15.48
N THR A 166 -4.26 -11.57 15.54
CA THR A 166 -4.21 -10.14 15.19
C THR A 166 -4.54 -9.91 13.73
N PHE A 167 -3.96 -10.71 12.82
CA PHE A 167 -4.27 -10.65 11.38
C PHE A 167 -5.78 -10.84 11.14
N VAL A 168 -6.34 -11.92 11.67
CA VAL A 168 -7.76 -12.29 11.57
C VAL A 168 -8.65 -11.15 12.12
N ARG A 169 -8.37 -10.63 13.33
CA ARG A 169 -9.16 -9.53 13.91
C ARG A 169 -9.05 -8.20 13.14
N SER A 170 -7.93 -7.96 12.46
CA SER A 170 -7.71 -6.73 11.70
C SER A 170 -8.52 -6.65 10.40
N ILE A 171 -8.84 -7.78 9.77
CA ILE A 171 -9.59 -7.83 8.50
C ILE A 171 -10.93 -7.09 8.57
N PRO A 172 -11.86 -7.41 9.50
CA PRO A 172 -13.15 -6.71 9.55
C PRO A 172 -13.00 -5.22 9.86
N GLN A 173 -12.02 -4.86 10.70
CA GLN A 173 -11.75 -3.45 11.03
C GLN A 173 -11.28 -2.65 9.81
N GLN A 174 -10.40 -3.24 8.99
CA GLN A 174 -9.93 -2.60 7.75
C GLN A 174 -11.06 -2.47 6.72
N VAL A 175 -11.92 -3.48 6.59
CA VAL A 175 -13.10 -3.42 5.71
C VAL A 175 -14.06 -2.31 6.16
N ASP A 176 -14.42 -2.28 7.46
CA ASP A 176 -15.30 -1.25 8.03
C ASP A 176 -14.68 0.16 7.86
N PHE A 177 -13.36 0.30 8.03
CA PHE A 177 -12.65 1.56 7.80
C PHE A 177 -12.72 2.02 6.34
N ILE A 178 -12.53 1.12 5.37
CA ILE A 178 -12.62 1.45 3.93
C ILE A 178 -14.05 1.87 3.58
N ILE A 179 -15.06 1.16 4.08
CA ILE A 179 -16.48 1.52 3.89
C ILE A 179 -16.74 2.92 4.45
N ALA A 180 -16.33 3.19 5.70
CA ALA A 180 -16.51 4.51 6.32
C ALA A 180 -15.75 5.62 5.57
N SER A 181 -14.52 5.35 5.12
CA SER A 181 -13.70 6.31 4.39
C SER A 181 -14.26 6.62 3.00
N SER A 182 -14.95 5.66 2.37
CA SER A 182 -15.60 5.85 1.07
C SER A 182 -16.79 6.81 1.12
N GLU A 183 -17.40 6.99 2.30
CA GLU A 183 -18.53 7.90 2.48
C GLU A 183 -18.11 9.36 2.23
N VAL A 184 -16.86 9.73 2.53
CA VAL A 184 -16.35 11.10 2.36
C VAL A 184 -16.42 11.56 0.89
N PRO A 185 -15.75 10.90 -0.09
CA PRO A 185 -15.82 11.31 -1.48
C PRO A 185 -17.22 11.15 -2.08
N VAL A 186 -17.99 10.13 -1.67
CA VAL A 186 -19.38 9.92 -2.14
C VAL A 186 -20.29 11.06 -1.67
N SER A 187 -20.20 11.43 -0.39
CA SER A 187 -20.96 12.55 0.17
C SER A 187 -20.54 13.87 -0.45
N GLN A 188 -19.23 14.09 -0.64
CA GLN A 188 -18.71 15.30 -1.28
C GLN A 188 -19.21 15.42 -2.74
N ALA A 189 -19.14 14.36 -3.53
CA ALA A 189 -19.64 14.35 -4.90
C ALA A 189 -21.17 14.56 -4.95
N ASN A 190 -21.93 13.95 -4.03
CA ASN A 190 -23.37 14.20 -3.91
C ASN A 190 -23.69 15.66 -3.50
N GLY A 191 -22.86 16.27 -2.65
CA GLY A 191 -22.93 17.69 -2.30
C GLY A 191 -22.64 18.60 -3.50
N SER A 192 -21.58 18.30 -4.28
CA SER A 192 -21.27 19.05 -5.50
C SER A 192 -22.38 18.96 -6.55
N LEU A 193 -23.04 17.79 -6.68
CA LEU A 193 -24.19 17.61 -7.56
C LEU A 193 -25.42 18.40 -7.10
N GLN A 194 -25.66 18.51 -5.78
CA GLN A 194 -26.71 19.36 -5.22
C GLN A 194 -26.46 20.85 -5.49
N SER A 195 -25.21 21.26 -5.41
CA SER A 195 -24.79 22.65 -5.60
C SER A 195 -24.33 22.93 -7.03
N ILE A 196 -24.81 22.17 -8.04
CA ILE A 196 -24.35 22.34 -9.42
C ILE A 196 -24.64 23.74 -9.98
N GLY A 197 -25.78 24.33 -9.61
CA GLY A 197 -26.18 25.67 -10.01
C GLY A 197 -25.15 26.73 -9.62
N PRO A 198 -24.85 26.92 -8.32
CA PRO A 198 -23.83 27.87 -7.89
C PRO A 198 -22.40 27.46 -8.29
N ILE A 199 -22.05 26.17 -8.34
CA ILE A 199 -20.69 25.74 -8.71
C ILE A 199 -20.41 26.00 -10.20
N LEU A 200 -21.24 25.43 -11.08
CA LEU A 200 -21.03 25.50 -12.51
C LEU A 200 -21.53 26.84 -13.07
N GLY A 201 -22.68 27.31 -12.63
CA GLY A 201 -23.19 28.64 -12.98
C GLY A 201 -22.34 29.77 -12.43
N GLY A 202 -21.81 29.64 -11.21
CA GLY A 202 -20.83 30.58 -10.67
C GLY A 202 -19.54 30.60 -11.47
N ARG A 203 -19.06 29.43 -11.93
CA ARG A 203 -17.89 29.34 -12.81
C ARG A 203 -18.13 29.94 -14.19
N ILE A 204 -19.33 29.79 -14.77
CA ILE A 204 -19.71 30.48 -16.02
C ILE A 204 -19.69 31.99 -15.81
N ILE A 205 -20.27 32.48 -14.71
CA ILE A 205 -20.26 33.91 -14.37
C ILE A 205 -18.83 34.41 -14.10
N SER A 206 -17.94 33.62 -13.48
CA SER A 206 -16.56 34.09 -13.26
C SER A 206 -15.75 34.19 -14.54
N GLU A 207 -15.93 33.26 -15.48
CA GLU A 207 -15.16 33.23 -16.73
C GLU A 207 -15.69 34.23 -17.76
N VAL A 208 -17.01 34.45 -17.82
CA VAL A 208 -17.65 35.30 -18.84
C VAL A 208 -18.17 36.61 -18.27
N GLY A 209 -18.52 36.63 -16.98
CA GLY A 209 -19.22 37.75 -16.36
C GLY A 209 -18.37 39.01 -16.24
N GLU A 210 -17.04 38.93 -16.06
CA GLU A 210 -16.22 40.14 -15.94
C GLU A 210 -16.29 40.99 -17.22
N GLU A 211 -16.07 40.36 -18.38
CA GLU A 211 -16.17 41.03 -19.68
C GLU A 211 -17.61 41.49 -19.97
N VAL A 212 -18.61 40.63 -19.71
CA VAL A 212 -20.01 40.95 -20.00
C VAL A 212 -20.57 42.04 -19.09
N TYR A 213 -20.28 42.02 -17.79
CA TYR A 213 -20.68 43.09 -16.86
C TYR A 213 -19.97 44.40 -17.21
N GLY A 214 -18.69 44.35 -17.60
CA GLY A 214 -17.96 45.51 -18.09
C GLY A 214 -18.60 46.11 -19.35
N ALA A 215 -18.91 45.29 -20.35
CA ALA A 215 -19.57 45.71 -21.58
C ALA A 215 -20.98 46.27 -21.32
N LEU A 216 -21.77 45.61 -20.46
CA LEU A 216 -23.09 46.11 -20.05
C LEU A 216 -22.98 47.47 -19.37
N GLY A 217 -22.05 47.62 -18.44
CA GLY A 217 -21.84 48.87 -17.71
C GLY A 217 -21.45 50.02 -18.64
N SER A 218 -20.57 49.76 -19.60
CA SER A 218 -20.19 50.72 -20.64
C SER A 218 -21.38 51.09 -21.54
N ALA A 219 -22.20 50.12 -21.94
CA ALA A 219 -23.39 50.37 -22.76
C ALA A 219 -24.46 51.18 -22.00
N MET A 220 -24.68 50.91 -20.71
CA MET A 220 -25.60 51.68 -19.86
C MET A 220 -25.15 53.13 -19.72
N ARG A 221 -23.84 53.36 -19.49
CA ARG A 221 -23.28 54.72 -19.45
C ARG A 221 -23.43 55.47 -20.77
N LEU A 222 -23.18 54.79 -21.90
CA LEU A 222 -23.33 55.40 -23.21
C LEU A 222 -24.79 55.79 -23.47
N LEU A 223 -25.75 54.97 -23.03
CA LEU A 223 -27.18 55.29 -23.13
C LEU A 223 -27.55 56.52 -22.26
N GLU A 224 -27.02 56.62 -21.04
CA GLU A 224 -27.24 57.78 -20.16
C GLU A 224 -26.69 59.09 -20.80
N VAL A 225 -25.47 59.03 -21.36
CA VAL A 225 -24.89 60.17 -22.10
C VAL A 225 -25.70 60.52 -23.34
N THR A 226 -26.25 59.52 -24.02
CA THR A 226 -27.09 59.70 -25.22
C THR A 226 -28.40 60.41 -24.88
N ASP A 227 -29.03 60.06 -23.75
CA ASP A 227 -30.25 60.71 -23.27
C ASP A 227 -30.00 62.18 -22.89
N LEU A 228 -28.90 62.45 -22.18
CA LEU A 228 -28.49 63.82 -21.85
C LEU A 228 -28.22 64.65 -23.12
N ALA A 229 -27.47 64.08 -24.08
CA ALA A 229 -27.17 64.75 -25.34
C ALA A 229 -28.43 65.06 -26.15
N GLU A 230 -29.42 64.17 -26.13
CA GLU A 230 -30.73 64.42 -26.76
C GLU A 230 -31.44 65.61 -26.10
N GLN A 231 -31.51 65.65 -24.77
CA GLN A 231 -32.16 66.74 -24.04
C GLN A 231 -31.50 68.11 -24.32
N GLU A 232 -30.17 68.17 -24.30
CA GLU A 232 -29.42 69.39 -24.61
C GLU A 232 -29.60 69.81 -26.07
N LEU A 233 -29.56 68.88 -27.02
CA LEU A 233 -29.80 69.19 -28.44
C LEU A 233 -31.23 69.66 -28.71
N ARG A 234 -32.24 69.13 -27.99
CA ARG A 234 -33.61 69.67 -28.03
C ARG A 234 -33.65 71.12 -27.56
N ALA A 235 -33.01 71.40 -26.42
CA ALA A 235 -32.96 72.76 -25.87
C ALA A 235 -32.28 73.75 -26.83
N VAL A 236 -31.18 73.33 -27.49
CA VAL A 236 -30.49 74.13 -28.52
C VAL A 236 -31.38 74.34 -29.74
N ASN A 237 -32.07 73.31 -30.23
CA ASN A 237 -32.97 73.41 -31.37
C ASN A 237 -34.13 74.38 -31.09
N ASP A 238 -34.81 74.21 -29.95
CA ASP A 238 -35.96 75.02 -29.56
C ASP A 238 -35.55 76.49 -29.34
N SER A 239 -34.41 76.70 -28.66
CA SER A 239 -33.84 78.04 -28.45
C SER A 239 -33.41 78.69 -29.77
N GLY A 240 -32.79 77.92 -30.67
CA GLY A 240 -32.37 78.37 -32.00
C GLY A 240 -33.56 78.80 -32.85
N GLN A 241 -34.60 77.98 -32.94
CA GLN A 241 -35.84 78.31 -33.65
C GLN A 241 -36.51 79.56 -33.06
N ARG A 242 -36.54 79.67 -31.72
CA ARG A 242 -37.13 80.83 -31.04
C ARG A 242 -36.35 82.12 -31.34
N LEU A 243 -35.02 82.06 -31.29
CA LEU A 243 -34.16 83.20 -31.62
C LEU A 243 -34.29 83.61 -33.09
N GLN A 244 -34.37 82.66 -34.02
CA GLN A 244 -34.61 82.93 -35.44
C GLN A 244 -35.98 83.60 -35.67
N GLN A 245 -37.03 83.14 -34.98
CA GLN A 245 -38.35 83.76 -35.05
C GLN A 245 -38.31 85.22 -34.54
N LEU A 246 -37.71 85.45 -33.36
CA LEU A 246 -37.55 86.79 -32.78
C LEU A 246 -36.70 87.70 -33.65
N GLN A 247 -35.64 87.17 -34.29
CA GLN A 247 -34.82 87.91 -35.25
C GLN A 247 -35.64 88.30 -36.48
N GLY A 248 -36.50 87.40 -36.99
CA GLY A 248 -37.41 87.70 -38.08
C GLY A 248 -38.40 88.81 -37.74
N GLU A 249 -39.00 88.76 -36.55
CA GLU A 249 -39.89 89.82 -36.05
C GLU A 249 -39.15 91.15 -35.85
N LEU A 250 -37.95 91.12 -35.26
CA LEU A 250 -37.11 92.30 -35.07
C LEU A 250 -36.68 92.92 -36.41
N SER A 251 -36.27 92.09 -37.37
CA SER A 251 -35.92 92.51 -38.73
C SER A 251 -37.09 93.22 -39.40
N GLN A 252 -38.30 92.63 -39.37
CA GLN A 252 -39.50 93.26 -39.91
C GLN A 252 -39.83 94.59 -39.22
N ASN A 253 -39.72 94.65 -37.89
CA ASN A 253 -39.98 95.88 -37.13
C ASN A 253 -38.94 96.97 -37.42
N LEU A 254 -37.66 96.60 -37.51
CA LEU A 254 -36.57 97.52 -37.89
C LEU A 254 -36.75 98.01 -39.33
N SER A 255 -37.15 97.17 -40.28
CA SER A 255 -37.47 97.60 -41.65
C SER A 255 -38.63 98.59 -41.68
N ARG A 256 -39.70 98.35 -40.90
CA ARG A 256 -40.81 99.31 -40.76
C ARG A 256 -40.37 100.62 -40.12
N LEU A 257 -39.50 100.56 -39.10
CA LEU A 257 -38.95 101.74 -38.45
C LEU A 257 -38.05 102.53 -39.41
N GLN A 258 -37.21 101.83 -40.17
CA GLN A 258 -36.34 102.39 -41.20
C GLN A 258 -37.16 103.10 -42.27
N GLU A 259 -38.23 102.47 -42.78
CA GLU A 259 -39.15 103.09 -43.75
C GLU A 259 -39.82 104.34 -43.17
N ARG A 260 -40.28 104.29 -41.92
CA ARG A 260 -40.95 105.40 -41.24
C ARG A 260 -40.01 106.57 -40.96
N ILE A 261 -38.79 106.30 -40.52
CA ILE A 261 -37.72 107.30 -40.38
C ILE A 261 -37.37 107.89 -41.74
N ASN A 262 -37.23 107.06 -42.79
CA ASN A 262 -36.92 107.53 -44.14
C ASN A 262 -38.02 108.46 -44.69
N ARG A 263 -39.30 108.12 -44.53
CA ARG A 263 -40.43 109.01 -44.85
C ARG A 263 -40.38 110.33 -44.07
N THR A 264 -39.95 110.29 -42.81
CA THR A 264 -39.84 111.48 -41.96
C THR A 264 -38.66 112.36 -42.38
N LEU A 265 -37.50 111.76 -42.70
CA LEU A 265 -36.32 112.44 -43.26
C LEU A 265 -36.64 113.12 -44.60
N GLN A 266 -37.42 112.47 -45.46
CA GLN A 266 -37.92 113.07 -46.71
C GLN A 266 -38.79 114.32 -46.45
N SER A 267 -39.54 114.36 -45.35
CA SER A 267 -40.39 115.51 -44.99
C SER A 267 -39.67 116.64 -44.23
N CYS A 268 -38.51 116.37 -43.62
CA CYS A 268 -37.81 117.30 -42.70
C CYS A 268 -37.02 118.42 -43.40
N GLY A 269 -36.67 118.29 -44.69
CA GLY A 269 -35.84 119.28 -45.38
C GLY A 269 -34.40 119.38 -44.83
N GLN A 270 -33.69 120.49 -45.08
CA GLN A 270 -32.35 120.74 -44.52
C GLN A 270 -32.47 121.14 -43.03
N PRO A 271 -31.69 120.53 -42.10
CA PRO A 271 -30.42 119.81 -42.29
C PRO A 271 -30.52 118.27 -42.24
N CYS A 272 -31.72 117.69 -42.31
CA CYS A 272 -31.94 116.24 -42.11
C CYS A 272 -31.36 115.32 -43.21
N PHE A 273 -30.84 115.86 -44.32
CA PHE A 273 -30.44 115.07 -45.49
C PHE A 273 -29.19 114.19 -45.30
N GLN A 274 -28.39 114.44 -44.24
CA GLN A 274 -27.14 113.70 -43.98
C GLN A 274 -27.32 112.48 -43.04
N VAL A 275 -28.52 112.20 -42.54
CA VAL A 275 -28.76 111.08 -41.61
C VAL A 275 -28.99 109.78 -42.38
N SER A 276 -28.08 108.80 -42.24
CA SER A 276 -28.22 107.46 -42.81
C SER A 276 -28.90 106.51 -41.84
N VAL A 277 -29.90 105.78 -42.32
CA VAL A 277 -30.65 104.76 -41.56
C VAL A 277 -30.17 103.34 -41.88
N SER A 278 -29.12 103.21 -42.70
CA SER A 278 -28.62 101.91 -43.20
C SER A 278 -27.97 101.03 -42.12
N GLY A 279 -27.73 101.57 -40.92
CA GLY A 279 -27.22 100.81 -39.77
C GLY A 279 -28.29 100.15 -38.89
N LEU A 280 -29.59 100.36 -39.16
CA LEU A 280 -30.69 99.73 -38.42
C LEU A 280 -30.96 98.30 -38.93
N VAL A 281 -29.99 97.41 -38.77
CA VAL A 281 -30.10 95.99 -39.08
C VAL A 281 -29.79 95.20 -37.81
N PRO A 282 -30.44 94.05 -37.54
CA PRO A 282 -30.02 93.18 -36.45
C PRO A 282 -28.55 92.79 -36.61
N GLU A 283 -27.73 93.04 -35.60
CA GLU A 283 -26.30 92.67 -35.61
C GLU A 283 -26.08 91.16 -35.39
N ALA A 284 -26.98 90.52 -34.64
CA ALA A 284 -26.94 89.08 -34.40
C ALA A 284 -27.58 88.31 -35.57
N ASP A 285 -26.86 87.30 -36.08
CA ASP A 285 -27.34 86.37 -37.10
C ASP A 285 -27.57 84.95 -36.53
N PHE A 286 -28.81 84.67 -36.13
CA PHE A 286 -29.18 83.36 -35.59
C PHE A 286 -29.50 82.32 -36.69
N SER A 287 -29.41 82.70 -37.97
CA SER A 287 -29.48 81.73 -39.08
C SER A 287 -28.20 80.88 -39.20
N MET A 288 -27.11 81.31 -38.57
CA MET A 288 -25.86 80.56 -38.46
C MET A 288 -25.91 79.39 -37.47
N VAL A 289 -26.95 79.28 -36.64
CA VAL A 289 -27.14 78.13 -35.75
C VAL A 289 -27.39 76.88 -36.61
N PRO A 290 -26.55 75.84 -36.50
CA PRO A 290 -26.67 74.66 -37.35
C PRO A 290 -27.96 73.90 -37.05
N ASP A 291 -28.57 73.35 -38.10
CA ASP A 291 -29.73 72.46 -37.95
C ASP A 291 -29.30 71.14 -37.30
N VAL A 292 -29.85 70.87 -36.11
CA VAL A 292 -29.59 69.66 -35.33
C VAL A 292 -30.72 68.64 -35.43
N SER A 293 -31.74 68.88 -36.27
CA SER A 293 -32.94 68.05 -36.39
C SER A 293 -32.61 66.60 -36.76
N SER A 294 -31.61 66.39 -37.62
CA SER A 294 -31.22 65.04 -38.08
C SER A 294 -30.54 64.22 -36.97
N GLN A 295 -29.67 64.86 -36.18
CA GLN A 295 -28.97 64.27 -35.04
C GLN A 295 -29.98 63.97 -33.93
N LEU A 296 -30.93 64.87 -33.71
CA LEU A 296 -32.00 64.67 -32.75
C LEU A 296 -32.93 63.50 -33.14
N ALA A 297 -33.24 63.32 -34.43
CA ALA A 297 -34.00 62.18 -34.92
C ALA A 297 -33.27 60.85 -34.69
N LEU A 298 -31.94 60.81 -34.85
CA LEU A 298 -31.12 59.63 -34.59
C LEU A 298 -31.06 59.30 -33.09
N LEU A 299 -30.80 60.29 -32.23
CA LEU A 299 -30.73 60.10 -30.78
C LEU A 299 -32.09 59.69 -30.21
N SER A 300 -33.16 60.35 -30.63
CA SER A 300 -34.52 59.99 -30.23
C SER A 300 -34.93 58.59 -30.68
N SER A 301 -34.45 58.11 -31.84
CA SER A 301 -34.66 56.72 -32.26
C SER A 301 -33.89 55.71 -31.40
N LEU A 302 -32.72 56.08 -30.87
CA LEU A 302 -31.91 55.22 -30.01
C LEU A 302 -32.45 55.15 -28.57
N THR A 303 -32.87 56.27 -28.01
CA THR A 303 -33.49 56.35 -26.68
C THR A 303 -34.88 55.74 -26.65
N SER A 304 -35.71 55.97 -27.68
CA SER A 304 -37.02 55.32 -27.81
C SER A 304 -36.93 53.83 -28.14
N GLY A 305 -35.80 53.38 -28.67
CA GLY A 305 -35.54 52.01 -29.08
C GLY A 305 -35.30 51.02 -27.94
N ASN A 306 -36.03 51.09 -26.81
CA ASN A 306 -36.04 50.13 -25.69
C ASN A 306 -34.67 49.54 -25.26
N LEU A 307 -33.55 50.22 -25.55
CA LEU A 307 -32.21 49.68 -25.35
C LEU A 307 -31.93 49.47 -23.85
N SER A 308 -32.48 50.36 -23.01
CA SER A 308 -32.48 50.21 -21.56
C SER A 308 -33.11 48.88 -21.11
N ALA A 309 -34.28 48.54 -21.67
CA ALA A 309 -34.95 47.27 -21.37
C ALA A 309 -34.13 46.07 -21.85
N ALA A 310 -33.50 46.16 -23.02
CA ALA A 310 -32.62 45.11 -23.54
C ALA A 310 -31.38 44.90 -22.66
N LEU A 311 -30.73 45.98 -22.21
CA LEU A 311 -29.57 45.93 -21.31
C LEU A 311 -29.97 45.39 -19.93
N GLN A 312 -31.11 45.79 -19.40
CA GLN A 312 -31.63 45.28 -18.14
C GLN A 312 -31.97 43.78 -18.24
N GLN A 313 -32.59 43.35 -19.35
CA GLN A 313 -32.88 41.95 -19.62
C GLN A 313 -31.59 41.12 -19.74
N ALA A 314 -30.54 41.65 -20.37
CA ALA A 314 -29.24 40.99 -20.45
C ALA A 314 -28.62 40.81 -19.05
N ASN A 315 -28.69 41.83 -18.19
CA ASN A 315 -28.21 41.75 -16.80
C ASN A 315 -28.98 40.67 -16.00
N GLU A 316 -30.31 40.66 -16.12
CA GLU A 316 -31.14 39.66 -15.46
C GLU A 316 -30.87 38.24 -15.96
N THR A 317 -30.65 38.08 -17.26
CA THR A 317 -30.33 36.78 -17.87
C THR A 317 -29.01 36.25 -17.31
N LEU A 318 -28.01 37.12 -17.18
CA LEU A 318 -26.71 36.76 -16.61
C LEU A 318 -26.83 36.38 -15.12
N LYS A 319 -27.62 37.12 -14.34
CA LYS A 319 -27.92 36.79 -12.93
C LYS A 319 -28.68 35.47 -12.76
N LYS A 320 -29.55 35.12 -13.71
CA LYS A 320 -30.33 33.86 -13.72
C LYS A 320 -29.53 32.65 -14.20
N THR A 321 -28.27 32.83 -14.62
CA THR A 321 -27.41 31.74 -15.10
C THR A 321 -27.33 30.55 -14.14
N PRO A 322 -27.10 30.72 -12.82
CA PRO A 322 -26.99 29.59 -11.89
C PRO A 322 -28.27 28.77 -11.80
N THR A 323 -29.42 29.45 -11.77
CA THR A 323 -30.74 28.81 -11.74
C THR A 323 -31.02 28.06 -13.03
N ARG A 324 -30.70 28.65 -14.20
CA ARG A 324 -30.84 27.98 -15.50
C ARG A 324 -29.95 26.74 -15.61
N VAL A 325 -28.73 26.81 -15.09
CA VAL A 325 -27.82 25.65 -15.04
C VAL A 325 -28.41 24.54 -14.18
N GLU A 326 -28.97 24.88 -13.01
CA GLU A 326 -29.63 23.91 -12.14
C GLU A 326 -30.83 23.23 -12.83
N GLU A 327 -31.70 24.03 -13.47
CA GLU A 327 -32.86 23.53 -14.23
C GLU A 327 -32.44 22.62 -15.40
N GLN A 328 -31.46 23.04 -16.20
CA GLN A 328 -30.99 22.26 -17.35
C GLN A 328 -30.22 21.01 -16.93
N ALA A 329 -29.45 21.08 -15.84
CA ALA A 329 -28.68 19.96 -15.33
C ALA A 329 -29.53 18.98 -14.51
N GLN A 330 -30.77 19.30 -14.18
CA GLN A 330 -31.62 18.51 -13.27
C GLN A 330 -31.66 17.02 -13.61
N LYS A 331 -31.85 16.68 -14.89
CA LYS A 331 -31.90 15.28 -15.34
C LYS A 331 -30.56 14.56 -15.19
N VAL A 332 -29.47 15.24 -15.54
CA VAL A 332 -28.10 14.69 -15.45
C VAL A 332 -27.70 14.53 -13.98
N VAL A 333 -28.02 15.51 -13.14
CA VAL A 333 -27.82 15.45 -11.69
C VAL A 333 -28.60 14.30 -11.08
N ALA A 334 -29.87 14.14 -11.45
CA ALA A 334 -30.70 13.05 -10.95
C ALA A 334 -30.12 11.67 -11.30
N ASP A 335 -29.68 11.47 -12.55
CA ASP A 335 -29.06 10.21 -12.97
C ASP A 335 -27.71 9.97 -12.28
N ALA A 336 -26.83 10.99 -12.22
CA ALA A 336 -25.55 10.90 -11.52
C ALA A 336 -25.73 10.56 -10.03
N ARG A 337 -26.74 11.16 -9.37
CA ARG A 337 -27.07 10.84 -7.98
C ARG A 337 -27.60 9.43 -7.82
N SER A 338 -28.38 8.92 -8.77
CA SER A 338 -28.82 7.52 -8.79
C SER A 338 -27.63 6.57 -8.89
N GLN A 339 -26.66 6.86 -9.76
CA GLN A 339 -25.44 6.07 -9.88
C GLN A 339 -24.59 6.14 -8.61
N LEU A 340 -24.43 7.33 -7.99
CA LEU A 340 -23.77 7.47 -6.70
C LEU A 340 -24.46 6.64 -5.59
N ALA A 341 -25.79 6.62 -5.57
CA ALA A 341 -26.55 5.82 -4.60
C ALA A 341 -26.29 4.32 -4.80
N LYS A 342 -26.20 3.85 -6.06
CA LYS A 342 -25.81 2.46 -6.36
C LYS A 342 -24.38 2.15 -5.91
N VAL A 343 -23.44 3.07 -6.13
CA VAL A 343 -22.05 2.92 -5.65
C VAL A 343 -22.02 2.83 -4.13
N ARG A 344 -22.73 3.72 -3.43
CA ARG A 344 -22.86 3.69 -1.96
C ARG A 344 -23.45 2.37 -1.46
N GLN A 345 -24.51 1.88 -2.10
CA GLN A 345 -25.14 0.61 -1.76
C GLN A 345 -24.18 -0.56 -1.96
N LYS A 346 -23.47 -0.61 -3.10
CA LYS A 346 -22.47 -1.64 -3.36
C LYS A 346 -21.35 -1.62 -2.32
N ILE A 347 -20.83 -0.44 -1.97
CA ILE A 347 -19.76 -0.32 -0.97
C ILE A 347 -20.25 -0.76 0.41
N GLY A 348 -21.46 -0.33 0.83
CA GLY A 348 -22.06 -0.81 2.08
C GLY A 348 -22.34 -2.32 2.09
N GLY A 349 -22.58 -2.91 0.91
CA GLY A 349 -22.81 -4.35 0.73
C GLY A 349 -21.54 -5.21 0.69
N VAL A 350 -20.34 -4.62 0.59
CA VAL A 350 -19.07 -5.37 0.55
C VAL A 350 -18.92 -6.30 1.75
N ARG A 351 -19.40 -5.88 2.93
CA ARG A 351 -19.35 -6.70 4.14
C ARG A 351 -20.08 -8.04 3.98
N SER A 352 -21.23 -8.04 3.31
CA SER A 352 -22.00 -9.26 3.03
C SER A 352 -21.47 -10.08 1.86
N GLU A 353 -20.65 -9.49 0.98
CA GLU A 353 -20.04 -10.18 -0.16
C GLU A 353 -18.72 -10.87 0.19
N ILE A 354 -18.17 -10.63 1.38
CA ILE A 354 -16.97 -11.30 1.88
C ILE A 354 -17.41 -12.38 2.90
N PRO A 355 -17.79 -13.59 2.44
CA PRO A 355 -18.28 -14.66 3.31
C PRO A 355 -17.25 -15.10 4.36
N VAL A 356 -15.98 -14.78 4.14
CA VAL A 356 -14.91 -15.05 5.09
C VAL A 356 -15.14 -14.32 6.42
N LEU A 357 -15.76 -13.11 6.41
CA LEU A 357 -16.00 -12.31 7.62
C LEU A 357 -16.86 -13.02 8.67
N ASP A 358 -17.81 -13.85 8.25
CA ASP A 358 -18.65 -14.61 9.17
C ASP A 358 -17.90 -15.83 9.74
N THR A 359 -16.95 -16.38 8.98
CA THR A 359 -16.10 -17.50 9.40
C THR A 359 -14.90 -17.10 10.24
N LEU A 360 -14.53 -15.81 10.25
CA LEU A 360 -13.40 -15.25 11.00
C LEU A 360 -13.53 -15.49 12.52
N GLY A 361 -14.76 -15.52 13.05
CA GLY A 361 -15.03 -15.91 14.44
C GLY A 361 -14.67 -17.38 14.73
N ASN A 362 -14.98 -18.29 13.80
CA ASN A 362 -14.62 -19.71 13.91
C ASN A 362 -13.11 -19.90 13.84
N VAL A 363 -12.42 -19.15 12.96
CA VAL A 363 -10.95 -19.16 12.87
C VAL A 363 -10.34 -18.73 14.20
N THR A 364 -10.81 -17.64 14.80
CA THR A 364 -10.30 -17.16 16.09
C THR A 364 -10.50 -18.21 17.18
N ALA A 365 -11.68 -18.85 17.23
CA ALA A 365 -11.96 -19.92 18.18
C ALA A 365 -11.09 -21.18 17.95
N ALA A 366 -10.77 -21.49 16.69
CA ALA A 366 -9.84 -22.58 16.34
C ALA A 366 -8.41 -22.26 16.80
N LEU A 367 -7.92 -21.04 16.55
CA LEU A 367 -6.62 -20.57 17.03
C LEU A 367 -6.52 -20.64 18.56
N ASP A 368 -7.56 -20.22 19.27
CA ASP A 368 -7.62 -20.31 20.74
C ASP A 368 -7.62 -21.76 21.24
N THR A 369 -8.25 -22.66 20.50
CA THR A 369 -8.31 -24.10 20.83
C THR A 369 -6.95 -24.75 20.62
N ILE A 370 -6.27 -24.46 19.50
CA ILE A 370 -4.91 -24.91 19.23
C ILE A 370 -3.95 -24.38 20.31
N GLY A 371 -4.06 -23.10 20.67
CA GLY A 371 -3.24 -22.50 21.72
C GLY A 371 -3.45 -23.13 23.10
N ARG A 372 -4.70 -23.52 23.42
CA ARG A 372 -5.01 -24.28 24.65
C ARG A 372 -4.40 -25.68 24.62
N GLN A 373 -4.61 -26.44 23.55
CA GLN A 373 -4.02 -27.77 23.40
C GLN A 373 -2.49 -27.74 23.46
N ALA A 374 -1.85 -26.79 22.79
CA ALA A 374 -0.41 -26.64 22.82
C ALA A 374 0.12 -26.43 24.25
N ARG A 375 -0.54 -25.60 25.05
CA ARG A 375 -0.20 -25.38 26.47
C ARG A 375 -0.43 -26.63 27.34
N ASP A 376 -1.47 -27.40 27.06
CA ASP A 376 -1.75 -28.64 27.80
C ASP A 376 -0.69 -29.73 27.54
N TYR A 377 -0.13 -29.77 26.32
CA TYR A 377 0.92 -30.72 25.92
C TYR A 377 2.34 -30.24 26.27
N GLU A 378 2.57 -28.93 26.39
CA GLU A 378 3.87 -28.33 26.73
C GLU A 378 4.60 -29.03 27.91
N PRO A 379 3.99 -29.26 29.09
CA PRO A 379 4.69 -29.90 30.21
C PRO A 379 5.06 -31.36 29.92
N GLN A 380 4.24 -32.06 29.14
CA GLN A 380 4.52 -33.45 28.75
C GLN A 380 5.72 -33.50 27.80
N VAL A 381 5.72 -32.65 26.77
CA VAL A 381 6.81 -32.55 25.80
C VAL A 381 8.12 -32.14 26.48
N ALA A 382 8.08 -31.19 27.42
CA ALA A 382 9.25 -30.80 28.20
C ALA A 382 9.81 -31.96 29.04
N THR A 383 8.94 -32.77 29.63
CA THR A 383 9.35 -33.94 30.43
C THR A 383 9.99 -35.02 29.54
N TYR A 384 9.38 -35.35 28.40
CA TYR A 384 9.92 -36.31 27.44
C TYR A 384 11.23 -35.82 26.80
N ASP A 385 11.36 -34.51 26.52
CA ASP A 385 12.61 -33.92 26.06
C ASP A 385 13.72 -34.06 27.11
N GLY A 386 13.39 -33.90 28.40
CA GLY A 386 14.30 -34.16 29.51
C GLY A 386 14.86 -35.59 29.49
N TYR A 387 13.99 -36.61 29.35
CA TYR A 387 14.43 -38.00 29.22
C TYR A 387 15.29 -38.23 27.97
N ARG A 388 14.86 -37.71 26.82
CA ARG A 388 15.59 -37.79 25.55
C ARG A 388 17.00 -37.18 25.68
N TRP A 389 17.10 -36.01 26.32
CA TRP A 389 18.35 -35.30 26.52
C TRP A 389 19.33 -36.10 27.40
N ILE A 390 18.85 -36.67 28.51
CA ILE A 390 19.66 -37.53 29.39
C ILE A 390 20.15 -38.76 28.64
N VAL A 391 19.26 -39.48 27.96
CA VAL A 391 19.63 -40.67 27.15
C VAL A 391 20.65 -40.30 26.08
N GLY A 392 20.46 -39.16 25.40
CA GLY A 392 21.40 -38.64 24.41
C GLY A 392 22.80 -38.39 25.00
N ILE A 393 22.88 -37.77 26.18
CA ILE A 393 24.16 -37.57 26.88
C ILE A 393 24.80 -38.91 27.24
N CYS A 394 24.06 -39.84 27.84
CA CYS A 394 24.58 -41.15 28.21
C CYS A 394 25.17 -41.88 26.99
N LEU A 395 24.47 -41.90 25.85
CA LEU A 395 24.97 -42.50 24.62
C LEU A 395 26.21 -41.79 24.08
N CYS A 396 26.23 -40.46 24.06
CA CYS A 396 27.41 -39.70 23.61
C CYS A 396 28.63 -39.93 24.53
N CYS A 397 28.42 -40.06 25.84
CA CYS A 397 29.46 -40.41 26.81
C CYS A 397 30.01 -41.83 26.60
N LEU A 398 29.16 -42.81 26.27
CA LEU A 398 29.62 -44.17 25.93
C LEU A 398 30.48 -44.16 24.67
N VAL A 399 30.07 -43.45 23.63
CA VAL A 399 30.88 -43.29 22.41
C VAL A 399 32.18 -42.54 22.70
N LEU A 400 32.15 -41.53 23.57
CA LEU A 400 33.34 -40.78 23.96
C LEU A 400 34.35 -41.68 24.70
N LEU A 401 33.87 -42.56 25.58
CA LEU A 401 34.70 -43.54 26.26
C LEU A 401 35.44 -44.44 25.26
N VAL A 402 34.72 -44.96 24.24
CA VAL A 402 35.33 -45.77 23.16
C VAL A 402 36.40 -44.97 22.41
N VAL A 403 36.13 -43.70 22.09
CA VAL A 403 37.10 -42.83 21.41
C VAL A 403 38.33 -42.59 22.29
N LEU A 404 38.16 -42.38 23.60
CA LEU A 404 39.27 -42.23 24.54
C LEU A 404 40.12 -43.50 24.61
N CYS A 405 39.50 -44.67 24.66
CA CYS A 405 40.19 -45.96 24.56
C CYS A 405 41.00 -46.06 23.26
N TYR A 406 40.43 -45.68 22.11
CA TYR A 406 41.15 -45.68 20.83
C TYR A 406 42.31 -44.70 20.77
N LEU A 407 42.17 -43.50 21.36
CA LEU A 407 43.26 -42.53 21.44
C LEU A 407 44.39 -43.04 22.35
N LEU A 408 44.07 -43.59 23.51
CA LEU A 408 45.04 -44.22 24.40
C LEU A 408 45.73 -45.41 23.72
N ALA A 409 44.98 -46.24 22.99
CA ALA A 409 45.51 -47.34 22.20
C ALA A 409 46.51 -46.87 21.14
N LEU A 410 46.20 -45.80 20.41
CA LEU A 410 47.09 -45.22 19.41
C LEU A 410 48.35 -44.63 20.04
N VAL A 411 48.23 -43.91 21.16
CA VAL A 411 49.38 -43.32 21.86
C VAL A 411 50.29 -44.41 22.44
N LEU A 412 49.74 -45.35 23.20
CA LEU A 412 50.50 -46.44 23.82
C LEU A 412 51.07 -47.40 22.78
N GLY A 413 50.33 -47.69 21.71
CA GLY A 413 50.78 -48.53 20.60
C GLY A 413 51.87 -47.86 19.76
N GLY A 414 51.82 -46.54 19.60
CA GLY A 414 52.86 -45.75 18.92
C GLY A 414 54.14 -45.64 19.75
N LEU A 415 54.03 -45.30 21.03
CA LEU A 415 55.17 -45.16 21.95
C LEU A 415 55.82 -46.50 22.31
N GLY A 416 55.03 -47.57 22.42
CA GLY A 416 55.51 -48.92 22.73
C GLY A 416 56.14 -49.66 21.54
N LEU A 417 56.24 -49.01 20.38
CA LEU A 417 56.61 -49.66 19.12
C LEU A 417 58.10 -49.95 19.01
N LYS A 418 58.48 -51.24 19.12
CA LYS A 418 59.83 -51.72 18.83
C LYS A 418 59.89 -52.31 17.41
N PRO A 419 60.57 -51.65 16.44
CA PRO A 419 60.46 -52.02 15.01
C PRO A 419 61.07 -53.38 14.63
N LEU A 420 62.02 -53.90 15.42
CA LEU A 420 62.69 -55.19 15.17
C LEU A 420 62.28 -56.31 16.14
N ALA A 421 61.41 -56.04 17.13
CA ALA A 421 61.00 -57.05 18.10
C ALA A 421 60.02 -58.07 17.47
N LEU A 422 60.17 -59.34 17.84
CA LEU A 422 59.22 -60.39 17.49
C LEU A 422 57.85 -60.11 18.16
N PRO A 423 56.73 -60.54 17.56
CA PRO A 423 55.39 -60.34 18.15
C PRO A 423 55.21 -60.86 19.57
N THR A 424 56.00 -61.87 19.95
CA THR A 424 56.01 -62.51 21.28
C THR A 424 56.83 -61.73 22.32
N GLU A 425 57.63 -60.73 21.91
CA GLU A 425 58.52 -59.93 22.76
C GLU A 425 58.07 -58.46 22.88
N ARG A 426 56.77 -58.19 22.65
CA ARG A 426 56.22 -56.84 22.77
C ARG A 426 56.37 -56.32 24.20
N GLY A 427 56.72 -55.04 24.34
CA GLY A 427 56.79 -54.38 25.64
C GLY A 427 55.41 -54.14 26.24
N CYS A 428 55.35 -53.98 27.57
CA CYS A 428 54.12 -53.75 28.34
C CYS A 428 53.23 -52.64 27.72
N LEU A 429 53.81 -51.49 27.35
CA LEU A 429 53.10 -50.37 26.70
C LEU A 429 52.42 -50.77 25.38
N SER A 430 53.06 -51.59 24.56
CA SER A 430 52.48 -52.06 23.29
C SER A 430 51.38 -53.10 23.52
N ASN A 431 51.43 -53.86 24.62
CA ASN A 431 50.37 -54.80 24.98
C ASN A 431 49.13 -54.04 25.48
N SER A 432 49.32 -53.11 26.42
CA SER A 432 48.26 -52.24 26.92
C SER A 432 47.58 -51.45 25.80
N GLY A 433 48.34 -50.96 24.81
CA GLY A 433 47.76 -50.30 23.64
C GLY A 433 46.88 -51.22 22.78
N GLY A 434 47.19 -52.52 22.71
CA GLY A 434 46.33 -53.52 22.06
C GLY A 434 45.08 -53.83 22.88
N ASP A 435 45.22 -53.91 24.20
CA ASP A 435 44.12 -54.17 25.12
C ASP A 435 43.09 -53.03 25.09
N PHE A 436 43.54 -51.76 25.11
CA PHE A 436 42.67 -50.58 24.96
C PHE A 436 41.98 -50.46 23.58
N PHE A 437 42.49 -51.14 22.54
CA PHE A 437 41.84 -51.16 21.23
C PHE A 437 40.72 -52.21 21.15
N MET A 438 40.83 -53.26 21.97
CA MET A 438 39.89 -54.39 22.00
C MET A 438 38.83 -54.26 23.09
N ALA A 439 39.10 -53.44 24.12
CA ALA A 439 38.15 -53.01 25.15
C ALA A 439 37.22 -51.91 24.61
#